data_AF-A0A8C9KXK0-F1
#
_entry.id   AF-A0A8C9KXK0-F1
#
_cell.length_a   1.000
_cell.length_b   1.000
_cell.length_c   1.000
_cell.angle_alpha   90.00
_cell.angle_beta   90.00
_cell.angle_gamma   90.00
#
_symmetry.space_group_name_H-M   'P 1'
#
loop_
_entity.id
_entity.type
_entity.pdbx_description
1 polymer ?
#
loop_
_entity_poly.entity_id
_entity_poly.type
_entity_poly.pdbx_seq_one_letter_code
_entity_poly.pdbx_strand_id
1 'polypeptide(L)'
;MITSYFPRYVALFAICVLCVSALDTFIASVYEHAVILPNRTETPVSKEEALLLMNKNIDVLENAVKLAARQGAHIIVTPEDGIYGWVFTRETIYPYLEDIPDPEVNWIPCTDPQRNHS
;
A
#
# COMPACT_ATOMS: atom_id res chain seq x y z
N MET A 1 19.81 -56.58 -7.13
CA MET A 1 19.29 -55.70 -6.07
C MET A 1 18.74 -54.44 -6.73
N ILE A 2 17.41 -54.29 -6.80
CA ILE A 2 16.78 -53.06 -7.27
C ILE A 2 16.75 -52.12 -6.08
N THR A 3 17.61 -51.10 -6.09
CA THR A 3 17.62 -50.06 -5.06
C THR A 3 16.28 -49.33 -5.13
N SER A 4 15.43 -49.51 -4.12
CA SER A 4 14.13 -48.85 -4.08
C SER A 4 14.33 -47.35 -3.87
N TYR A 5 14.04 -46.55 -4.90
CA TYR A 5 14.08 -45.08 -4.85
C TYR A 5 12.83 -44.47 -4.18
N PHE A 6 11.82 -45.30 -3.90
CA PHE A 6 10.54 -44.91 -3.29
C PHE A 6 10.66 -44.05 -2.02
N PRO A 7 11.49 -44.39 -1.01
CA PRO A 7 11.65 -43.56 0.19
C PRO A 7 12.26 -42.18 -0.10
N ARG A 8 13.08 -42.02 -1.16
CA ARG A 8 13.62 -40.70 -1.55
C ARG A 8 12.56 -39.80 -2.15
N TYR A 9 11.67 -40.36 -2.97
CA TYR A 9 10.55 -39.59 -3.53
C TYR A 9 9.55 -39.17 -2.47
N VAL A 10 9.26 -40.03 -1.49
CA VAL A 10 8.42 -39.69 -0.33
C VAL A 10 9.07 -38.59 0.51
N ALA A 11 10.37 -38.66 0.77
CA ALA A 11 11.09 -37.61 1.48
C ALA A 11 11.09 -36.27 0.72
N LEU A 12 11.35 -36.28 -0.59
CA LEU A 12 11.26 -35.10 -1.45
C LEU A 12 9.86 -34.48 -1.45
N PHE A 13 8.82 -35.33 -1.53
CA PHE A 13 7.44 -34.87 -1.50
C PHE A 13 7.08 -34.24 -0.15
N ALA A 14 7.48 -34.85 0.97
CA ALA A 14 7.29 -34.28 2.30
C ALA A 14 8.01 -32.93 2.47
N ILE A 15 9.23 -32.79 1.94
CA ILE A 15 9.98 -31.53 1.93
C ILE A 15 9.23 -30.46 1.11
N CYS A 16 8.73 -30.81 -0.09
CA CYS A 16 7.93 -29.89 -0.91
C CYS A 16 6.64 -29.45 -0.21
N VAL A 17 5.94 -30.35 0.49
CA VAL A 17 4.71 -30.02 1.23
C VAL A 17 5.02 -29.08 2.41
N LEU A 18 6.14 -29.27 3.12
CA LEU A 18 6.57 -28.36 4.18
C LEU A 18 6.95 -26.96 3.66
N CYS A 19 7.48 -26.88 2.43
CA CYS A 19 7.78 -25.61 1.75
C CYS A 19 6.52 -24.84 1.31
N VAL A 20 5.34 -25.48 1.27
CA VAL A 20 4.06 -24.85 0.96
C VAL A 20 3.24 -24.76 2.25
N SER A 21 3.75 -24.05 3.25
CA SER A 21 3.01 -23.72 4.47
C SER A 21 2.63 -22.23 4.46
N ALA A 22 1.37 -21.94 4.77
CA ALA A 22 0.95 -20.59 5.12
C ALA A 22 1.64 -20.18 6.43
N LEU A 23 2.01 -18.92 6.56
CA LEU A 23 2.52 -18.39 7.83
C LEU A 23 1.40 -18.41 8.88
N ASP A 24 1.66 -19.05 10.03
CA ASP A 24 0.70 -19.11 11.15
C ASP A 24 0.51 -17.76 11.86
N THR A 25 1.49 -16.84 11.73
CA THR A 25 1.48 -15.52 12.36
C THR A 25 2.06 -14.47 11.41
N PHE A 26 1.70 -13.20 11.63
CA PHE A 26 2.28 -12.06 10.92
C PHE A 26 2.45 -10.87 11.87
N ILE A 27 3.33 -9.95 11.49
CA ILE A 27 3.57 -8.70 12.23
C ILE A 27 2.77 -7.58 11.55
N ALA A 28 1.86 -6.95 12.28
CA ALA A 28 1.15 -5.75 11.84
C ALA A 28 1.81 -4.49 12.38
N SER A 29 1.67 -3.38 11.66
CA SER A 29 2.09 -2.05 12.09
C SER A 29 0.96 -1.04 11.88
N VAL A 30 0.91 -0.01 12.73
CA VAL A 30 0.01 1.14 12.58
C VAL A 30 0.82 2.41 12.80
N TYR A 31 0.48 3.47 12.07
CA TYR A 31 1.11 4.77 12.23
C TYR A 31 0.06 5.83 12.54
N GLU A 32 0.17 6.46 13.71
CA GLU A 32 -0.60 7.66 14.04
C GLU A 32 0.09 8.86 13.37
N HIS A 33 -0.63 9.53 12.46
CA HIS A 33 -0.05 10.60 11.63
C HIS A 33 -0.52 11.98 12.10
N ALA A 34 0.45 12.86 12.35
CA ALA A 34 0.20 14.29 12.52
C ALA A 34 0.03 14.94 11.15
N VAL A 35 -1.18 14.86 10.61
CA VAL A 35 -1.51 15.29 9.24
C VAL A 35 -1.12 16.74 8.98
N ILE A 36 -0.40 16.98 7.88
CA ILE A 36 -0.15 18.34 7.36
C ILE A 36 -1.43 18.78 6.64
N LEU A 37 -2.22 19.62 7.30
CA LEU A 37 -3.51 20.08 6.79
C LEU A 37 -3.35 21.15 5.69
N PRO A 38 -4.29 21.21 4.72
CA PRO A 38 -4.37 22.32 3.79
C PRO A 38 -4.70 23.62 4.52
N ASN A 39 -4.30 24.75 3.94
CA ASN A 39 -4.86 26.03 4.35
C ASN A 39 -6.35 26.06 3.99
N ARG A 40 -7.15 26.66 4.87
CA ARG A 40 -8.59 26.81 4.62
C ARG A 40 -8.79 27.84 3.51
N THR A 41 -9.35 27.42 2.38
CA THR A 41 -9.69 28.28 1.25
C THR A 41 -11.19 28.16 0.95
N GLU A 42 -11.80 29.25 0.47
CA GLU A 42 -13.19 29.23 0.01
C GLU A 42 -13.32 28.73 -1.44
N THR A 43 -12.23 28.83 -2.21
CA THR A 43 -12.14 28.39 -3.60
C THR A 43 -11.28 27.14 -3.72
N PRO A 44 -11.54 26.25 -4.71
CA PRO A 44 -10.66 25.13 -5.01
C PRO A 44 -9.25 25.60 -5.38
N VAL A 45 -8.25 24.86 -4.88
CA VAL A 45 -6.85 25.02 -5.28
C VAL A 45 -6.61 24.40 -6.67
N SER A 46 -5.43 24.63 -7.26
CA SER A 46 -5.06 23.89 -8.47
C SER A 46 -4.76 22.42 -8.15
N LYS A 47 -4.80 21.55 -9.17
CA LYS A 47 -4.43 20.13 -9.01
C LYS A 47 -2.98 19.97 -8.58
N GLU A 48 -2.09 20.82 -9.08
CA GLU A 48 -0.66 20.82 -8.73
C GLU A 48 -0.44 21.21 -7.27
N GLU A 49 -1.18 22.19 -6.75
CA GLU A 49 -1.14 22.58 -5.33
C GLU A 49 -1.67 21.46 -4.43
N ALA A 50 -2.77 20.81 -4.82
CA ALA A 50 -3.29 19.64 -4.11
C ALA A 50 -2.27 18.49 -4.07
N LEU A 51 -1.70 18.13 -5.22
CA LEU A 51 -0.65 17.11 -5.32
C LEU A 51 0.58 17.45 -4.47
N LEU A 52 0.99 18.72 -4.44
CA LEU A 52 2.12 19.15 -3.61
C LEU A 52 1.86 18.92 -2.12
N LEU A 53 0.66 19.21 -1.63
CA LEU A 53 0.29 18.94 -0.24
C LEU A 53 0.25 17.44 0.05
N MET A 54 -0.41 16.67 -0.81
CA MET A 54 -0.53 15.22 -0.66
C MET A 54 0.85 14.54 -0.61
N ASN A 55 1.77 14.95 -1.49
CA ASN A 55 3.14 14.44 -1.49
C ASN A 55 3.89 14.74 -0.20
N LYS A 56 3.69 15.91 0.45
CA LYS A 56 4.30 16.19 1.76
C LYS A 56 3.82 15.23 2.85
N ASN A 57 2.54 14.87 2.85
CA ASN A 57 2.03 13.86 3.78
C ASN A 57 2.59 12.47 3.43
N ILE A 58 2.63 12.12 2.14
CA ILE A 58 3.20 10.85 1.66
C ILE A 58 4.67 10.73 2.05
N ASP A 59 5.48 11.80 2.01
CA ASP A 59 6.88 11.78 2.45
C ASP A 59 7.03 11.35 3.92
N VAL A 60 6.12 11.78 4.80
CA VAL A 60 6.11 11.36 6.21
C VAL A 60 5.69 9.89 6.32
N LEU A 61 4.62 9.49 5.61
CA LEU A 61 4.12 8.12 5.61
C LEU A 61 5.15 7.14 5.02
N GLU A 62 5.91 7.54 4.01
CA GLU A 62 6.97 6.73 3.40
C GLU A 62 8.04 6.35 4.42
N ASN A 63 8.41 7.27 5.32
CA ASN A 63 9.34 7.00 6.41
C ASN A 63 8.77 5.95 7.39
N ALA A 64 7.48 6.04 7.73
CA ALA A 64 6.80 5.06 8.58
C ALA A 64 6.74 3.68 7.91
N VAL A 65 6.39 3.62 6.62
CA VAL A 65 6.34 2.39 5.83
C VAL A 65 7.72 1.74 5.75
N LYS A 66 8.77 2.52 5.43
CA LYS A 66 10.17 2.03 5.38
C LYS A 66 10.62 1.50 6.74
N LEU A 67 10.28 2.17 7.84
CA LEU A 67 10.62 1.71 9.18
C LEU A 67 9.90 0.41 9.54
N ALA A 68 8.60 0.33 9.28
CA ALA A 68 7.81 -0.88 9.54
C ALA A 68 8.35 -2.09 8.75
N ALA A 69 8.67 -1.88 7.46
CA ALA A 69 9.29 -2.92 6.63
C ALA A 69 10.66 -3.38 7.20
N ARG A 70 11.51 -2.45 7.66
CA ARG A 70 12.79 -2.79 8.32
C ARG A 70 12.61 -3.57 9.62
N GLN A 71 11.47 -3.41 10.31
CA GLN A 71 11.12 -4.16 11.51
C GLN A 71 10.40 -5.49 11.22
N GLY A 72 10.22 -5.86 9.95
CA GLY A 72 9.57 -7.12 9.56
C GLY A 72 8.04 -7.08 9.59
N ALA A 73 7.43 -5.90 9.58
CA ALA A 73 5.99 -5.78 9.42
C ALA A 73 5.57 -6.32 8.04
N HIS A 74 4.53 -7.15 8.04
CA HIS A 74 3.94 -7.73 6.83
C HIS A 74 2.84 -6.81 6.25
N ILE A 75 2.27 -5.96 7.10
CA ILE A 75 1.27 -4.95 6.74
C ILE A 75 1.43 -3.73 7.64
N ILE A 76 1.19 -2.54 7.09
CA ILE A 76 1.08 -1.29 7.83
C ILE A 76 -0.23 -0.58 7.46
N VAL A 77 -0.92 -0.01 8.45
CA VAL A 77 -2.12 0.81 8.24
C VAL A 77 -1.81 2.27 8.54
N THR A 78 -2.24 3.16 7.66
CA THR A 78 -2.20 4.62 7.80
C THR A 78 -3.62 5.16 8.07
N PRO A 79 -3.79 6.32 8.71
CA PRO A 79 -5.10 6.80 9.13
C PRO A 79 -5.94 7.29 7.95
N GLU A 80 -7.26 7.35 8.18
CA GLU A 80 -8.22 8.09 7.34
C GLU A 80 -7.79 9.55 7.20
N ASP A 81 -8.05 10.15 6.04
CA ASP A 81 -7.71 11.53 5.70
C ASP A 81 -6.22 11.89 5.87
N GLY A 82 -5.33 10.88 6.02
CA GLY A 82 -3.91 11.10 6.31
C GLY A 82 -3.09 11.77 5.21
N ILE A 83 -3.64 11.91 4.01
CA ILE A 83 -2.97 12.47 2.84
C ILE A 83 -3.42 13.91 2.56
N TYR A 84 -4.69 14.25 2.84
CA TYR A 84 -5.31 15.52 2.44
C TYR A 84 -6.12 16.23 3.55
N GLY A 85 -6.41 15.59 4.69
CA GLY A 85 -7.17 16.16 5.81
C GLY A 85 -8.70 16.12 5.64
N TRP A 86 -9.44 16.82 6.50
CA TRP A 86 -10.91 16.67 6.63
C TRP A 86 -11.71 17.98 6.46
N VAL A 87 -11.10 19.04 5.90
CA VAL A 87 -11.73 20.36 5.82
C VAL A 87 -12.06 20.73 4.38
N PHE A 88 -13.18 20.21 3.86
CA PHE A 88 -13.58 20.43 2.47
C PHE A 88 -15.09 20.59 2.24
N THR A 89 -15.45 21.33 1.19
CA THR A 89 -16.71 21.19 0.44
C THR A 89 -16.52 20.25 -0.76
N ARG A 90 -17.61 19.98 -1.50
CA ARG A 90 -17.55 19.17 -2.73
C ARG A 90 -16.64 19.78 -3.79
N GLU A 91 -16.61 21.11 -3.87
CA GLU A 91 -15.81 21.85 -4.85
C GLU A 91 -14.35 21.87 -4.44
N THR A 92 -14.06 22.13 -3.16
CA THR A 92 -12.68 22.28 -2.69
C THR A 92 -11.94 20.95 -2.59
N ILE A 93 -12.63 19.81 -2.42
CA ILE A 93 -12.01 18.48 -2.41
C ILE A 93 -11.64 18.00 -3.82
N TYR A 94 -12.34 18.47 -4.86
CA TYR A 94 -12.21 17.94 -6.22
C TYR A 94 -10.77 17.87 -6.76
N PRO A 95 -9.89 18.86 -6.54
CA PRO A 95 -8.49 18.79 -6.99
C PRO A 95 -7.64 17.69 -6.34
N TYR A 96 -8.10 17.10 -5.23
CA TYR A 96 -7.41 16.03 -4.48
C TYR A 96 -7.81 14.62 -4.92
N LEU A 97 -8.81 14.50 -5.79
CA LEU A 97 -9.40 13.21 -6.16
C LEU A 97 -8.74 12.61 -7.40
N GLU A 98 -8.80 11.28 -7.48
CA GLU A 98 -8.43 10.48 -8.64
C GLU A 98 -9.55 9.49 -8.96
N ASP A 99 -9.62 9.05 -10.21
CA ASP A 99 -10.46 7.91 -10.59
C ASP A 99 -9.70 6.61 -10.27
N ILE A 100 -10.21 5.86 -9.29
CA ILE A 100 -9.59 4.62 -8.81
C ILE A 100 -10.42 3.45 -9.36
N PRO A 101 -9.86 2.62 -10.27
CA PRO A 101 -10.60 1.54 -10.90
C PRO A 101 -10.87 0.40 -9.92
N ASP A 102 -11.86 -0.43 -10.27
CA ASP A 102 -12.10 -1.69 -9.56
C ASP A 102 -10.84 -2.59 -9.61
N PRO A 103 -10.41 -3.21 -8.51
CA PRO A 103 -9.25 -4.11 -8.47
C PRO A 103 -9.26 -5.24 -9.52
N GLU A 104 -10.41 -5.63 -10.06
CA GLU A 104 -10.53 -6.63 -11.13
C GLU A 104 -9.71 -6.28 -12.38
N VAL A 105 -9.37 -5.01 -12.60
CA VAL A 105 -8.50 -4.59 -13.73
C VAL A 105 -7.07 -5.15 -13.64
N ASN A 106 -6.68 -5.68 -12.48
CA ASN A 106 -5.36 -6.27 -12.20
C ASN A 106 -4.21 -5.37 -12.69
N TRP A 107 -4.04 -4.24 -12.02
CA TRP A 107 -3.09 -3.20 -12.39
C TRP A 107 -2.11 -2.90 -11.27
N ILE A 108 -0.82 -2.78 -11.64
CA ILE A 108 0.25 -2.35 -10.75
C ILE A 108 0.70 -0.95 -11.21
N PRO A 109 0.27 0.13 -10.53
CA PRO A 109 0.56 1.51 -10.95
C PRO A 109 2.06 1.79 -11.11
N CYS A 110 2.89 1.19 -10.26
CA CYS A 110 4.34 1.40 -10.28
C CYS A 110 5.04 0.86 -11.54
N THR A 111 4.49 -0.18 -12.19
CA THR A 111 5.11 -0.79 -13.39
C THR A 111 4.48 -0.33 -14.69
N ASP A 112 3.23 0.15 -14.65
CA ASP A 112 2.50 0.63 -15.83
C ASP A 112 1.70 1.91 -15.49
N PRO A 113 2.35 3.04 -15.22
CA PRO A 113 1.68 4.23 -14.70
C PRO A 113 0.71 4.88 -15.70
N GLN A 114 0.82 4.57 -17.00
CA GLN A 114 0.03 5.23 -18.06
C GLN A 114 -1.35 4.60 -18.30
N ARG A 115 -1.60 3.41 -17.76
CA ARG A 115 -2.83 2.65 -18.02
C ARG A 115 -4.12 3.36 -17.61
N ASN A 116 -4.07 4.18 -16.56
CA ASN A 116 -5.24 4.88 -16.02
C ASN A 116 -5.43 6.31 -16.56
N HIS A 117 -4.59 6.78 -17.47
CA HIS A 117 -4.71 8.13 -18.05
C HIS A 117 -5.67 8.19 -19.25
N SER A 118 -6.77 7.41 -19.23
CA SER A 118 -7.78 7.38 -20.29
C SER A 118 -8.72 8.58 -20.22
#